data_AF-A0A0K2GH76-F1
#
_entry.id   AF-A0A0K2GH76-F1
#
_cell.length_a   1.000
_cell.length_b   1.000
_cell.length_c   1.000
_cell.angle_alpha   90.00
_cell.angle_beta   90.00
_cell.angle_gamma   90.00
#
_symmetry.space_group_name_H-M   'P 1'
#
loop_
_entity.id
_entity.type
_entity.pdbx_description
1 polymer ?
#
loop_
_entity_poly.entity_id
_entity_poly.type
_entity_poly.pdbx_seq_one_letter_code
_entity_poly.pdbx_strand_id
1 'polypeptide(L)'
;MKQARRRTTSSLSPPSAAREPCVVPISCPDCFGVLRFEREGPHGHLLYRCQVDHRYAPASLLDAKEAQLERSLWSAALLLKQLVYVYEDLLAEMKTAGGRRRAQIRRRINEVRKQCLAIRAMIEASHAVE
;
A
#
# COMPACT_ATOMS: atom_id res chain seq x y z
N MET A 1 26.44 29.04 -8.25
CA MET A 1 26.06 28.03 -9.26
C MET A 1 25.29 26.90 -8.58
N LYS A 2 23.96 26.87 -8.69
CA LYS A 2 23.11 25.83 -8.10
C LYS A 2 22.93 24.72 -9.14
N GLN A 3 23.52 23.56 -8.92
CA GLN A 3 23.31 22.40 -9.79
C GLN A 3 21.87 21.89 -9.61
N ALA A 4 21.05 22.11 -10.63
CA ALA A 4 19.73 21.53 -10.76
C ALA A 4 19.87 20.00 -10.91
N ARG A 5 19.47 19.25 -9.89
CA ARG A 5 19.34 17.78 -9.98
C ARG A 5 18.23 17.48 -10.99
N ARG A 6 18.61 17.08 -12.20
CA ARG A 6 17.70 16.50 -13.20
C ARG A 6 16.99 15.31 -12.55
N ARG A 7 15.67 15.40 -12.33
CA ARG A 7 14.83 14.23 -12.07
C ARG A 7 14.78 13.43 -13.37
N THR A 8 15.69 12.48 -13.53
CA THR A 8 15.53 11.43 -14.53
C THR A 8 14.34 10.58 -14.08
N THR A 9 13.16 10.85 -14.63
CA THR A 9 12.11 9.85 -14.74
C THR A 9 12.69 8.75 -15.63
N SER A 10 13.39 7.79 -15.02
CA SER A 10 13.91 6.66 -15.78
C SER A 10 12.70 5.90 -16.30
N SER A 11 12.46 6.02 -17.60
CA SER A 11 11.68 5.05 -18.36
C SER A 11 12.42 3.71 -18.28
N LEU A 12 12.31 3.04 -17.14
CA LEU A 12 12.77 1.67 -16.99
C LEU A 12 11.90 0.87 -17.94
N SER A 13 12.53 0.21 -18.92
CA SER A 13 11.86 -0.77 -19.75
C SER A 13 11.14 -1.76 -18.84
N PRO A 14 9.93 -2.20 -19.20
CA PRO A 14 9.22 -3.16 -18.38
C PRO A 14 10.11 -4.40 -18.19
N PRO A 15 10.14 -5.03 -17.01
CA PRO A 15 11.02 -6.16 -16.74
C PRO A 15 10.78 -7.33 -17.71
N SER A 16 9.59 -7.39 -18.33
CA SER A 16 9.26 -8.31 -19.43
C SER A 16 10.14 -8.15 -20.68
N ALA A 17 10.81 -7.02 -20.89
CA ALA A 17 11.68 -6.79 -22.03
C ALA A 17 13.04 -7.49 -21.88
N ALA A 18 13.46 -7.82 -20.66
CA ALA A 18 14.69 -8.56 -20.42
C ALA A 18 14.50 -10.06 -20.73
N ARG A 19 15.57 -10.69 -21.24
CA ARG A 19 15.60 -12.13 -21.54
C ARG A 19 16.12 -12.95 -20.36
N GLU A 20 17.06 -12.39 -19.60
CA GLU A 20 17.68 -13.06 -18.46
C GLU A 20 16.87 -12.81 -17.18
N PRO A 21 16.70 -13.81 -16.31
CA PRO A 21 16.00 -13.65 -15.04
C PRO A 21 16.67 -12.58 -14.17
N CYS A 22 15.90 -11.59 -13.70
CA CYS A 22 16.41 -10.59 -12.79
C CYS A 22 15.38 -10.17 -11.74
N VAL A 23 15.87 -9.52 -10.68
CA VAL A 23 15.03 -8.92 -9.65
C VAL A 23 14.28 -7.72 -10.20
N VAL A 24 13.03 -7.57 -9.76
CA VAL A 24 12.16 -6.47 -10.20
C VAL A 24 11.76 -5.61 -8.99
N PRO A 25 11.49 -4.31 -9.17
CA PRO A 25 11.04 -3.43 -8.09
C PRO A 25 9.55 -3.65 -7.76
N ILE A 26 9.14 -4.91 -7.61
CA ILE A 26 7.78 -5.33 -7.30
C ILE A 26 7.87 -6.32 -6.13
N SER A 27 7.09 -6.07 -5.09
CA SER A 27 6.97 -6.99 -3.95
C SER A 27 5.92 -8.07 -4.22
N CYS A 28 6.06 -9.23 -3.59
CA CYS A 28 5.07 -10.29 -3.59
C CYS A 28 3.78 -9.84 -2.88
N PRO A 29 2.58 -10.04 -3.48
CA PRO A 29 1.31 -9.73 -2.84
C PRO A 29 1.06 -10.43 -1.50
N ASP A 30 1.58 -11.65 -1.34
CA ASP A 30 1.25 -12.52 -0.20
C ASP A 30 2.28 -12.45 0.92
N CYS A 31 3.58 -12.31 0.59
CA CYS A 31 4.65 -12.30 1.59
C CYS A 31 5.47 -11.02 1.65
N PHE A 32 5.16 -10.02 0.81
CA PHE A 32 5.91 -8.75 0.69
C PHE A 32 7.39 -8.87 0.29
N GLY A 33 7.89 -10.09 0.02
CA GLY A 33 9.25 -10.34 -0.45
C GLY A 33 9.50 -9.83 -1.86
N VAL A 34 10.77 -9.62 -2.22
CA VAL A 34 11.15 -9.14 -3.55
C VAL A 34 10.84 -10.20 -4.62
N LEU A 35 10.24 -9.79 -5.74
CA LEU A 35 10.02 -10.65 -6.89
C LEU A 35 11.23 -10.63 -7.84
N ARG A 36 11.46 -11.76 -8.50
CA ARG A 36 12.23 -11.85 -9.74
C ARG A 36 11.32 -12.32 -10.85
N PHE A 37 11.62 -11.92 -12.08
CA PHE A 37 10.97 -12.53 -13.23
C PHE A 37 11.83 -13.65 -13.81
N GLU A 38 11.20 -14.63 -14.43
CA GLU A 38 11.85 -15.69 -15.19
C GLU A 38 10.99 -16.08 -16.39
N ARG A 39 11.58 -16.80 -17.34
CA ARG A 39 10.87 -17.37 -18.48
C ARG A 39 10.88 -18.88 -18.35
N GLU A 40 9.70 -19.50 -18.40
CA GLU A 40 9.53 -20.94 -18.25
C GLU A 40 8.87 -21.57 -19.48
N GLY A 41 9.28 -22.79 -19.80
CA GLY A 41 8.72 -23.60 -20.88
C GLY A 41 9.21 -23.25 -22.30
N PRO A 42 8.84 -24.06 -23.30
CA PRO A 42 9.31 -23.94 -24.68
C PRO A 42 8.87 -22.64 -25.37
N HIS A 43 7.80 -22.01 -24.86
CA HIS A 43 7.26 -20.75 -25.38
C HIS A 43 7.76 -19.52 -24.60
N GLY A 44 8.59 -19.70 -23.56
CA GLY A 44 9.20 -18.62 -22.80
C GLY A 44 8.20 -17.76 -22.02
N HIS A 45 7.21 -18.40 -21.40
CA HIS A 45 6.17 -17.72 -20.62
C HIS A 45 6.79 -16.94 -19.47
N LEU A 46 6.42 -15.66 -19.36
CA LEU A 46 6.89 -14.79 -18.29
C LEU A 46 6.21 -15.16 -16.98
N LEU A 47 7.00 -15.43 -15.95
CA LEU A 47 6.54 -15.69 -14.60
C LEU A 47 7.28 -14.81 -13.61
N TYR A 48 6.60 -14.45 -12.53
CA TYR A 48 7.16 -13.75 -11.39
C TYR A 48 7.21 -14.70 -10.20
N ARG A 49 8.37 -14.80 -9.56
CA ARG A 49 8.60 -15.70 -8.43
C ARG A 49 9.20 -14.95 -7.25
N CYS A 50 8.68 -15.17 -6.06
CA CYS A 50 9.27 -14.65 -4.81
C CYS A 50 10.24 -15.65 -4.17
N GLN A 51 10.93 -15.23 -3.11
CA GLN A 51 11.91 -16.07 -2.39
C GLN A 51 11.30 -17.30 -1.70
N VAL A 52 10.01 -17.27 -1.39
CA VAL A 52 9.28 -18.37 -0.74
C VAL A 52 8.40 -19.16 -1.72
N ASP A 53 8.63 -18.99 -3.02
CA ASP A 53 8.00 -19.74 -4.12
C ASP A 53 6.52 -19.46 -4.44
N HIS A 54 5.99 -18.28 -4.06
CA HIS A 54 4.78 -17.78 -4.75
C HIS A 54 5.11 -17.41 -6.19
N ARG A 55 4.23 -17.83 -7.12
CA ARG A 55 4.39 -17.66 -8.56
C ARG A 55 3.18 -16.99 -9.17
N TYR A 56 3.42 -16.08 -10.11
CA TYR A 56 2.37 -15.36 -10.81
C TYR A 56 2.70 -15.23 -12.29
N ALA A 57 1.71 -15.47 -13.15
CA ALA A 57 1.71 -14.94 -14.50
C ALA A 57 1.38 -13.42 -14.47
N PRO A 58 1.66 -12.64 -15.54
CA PRO A 58 1.48 -11.20 -15.53
C PRO A 58 0.05 -10.75 -15.17
N ALA A 59 -0.97 -11.41 -15.74
CA ALA A 59 -2.37 -11.13 -15.44
C ALA A 59 -2.70 -11.43 -13.96
N SER A 60 -2.37 -12.63 -13.48
CA SER A 60 -2.61 -12.99 -12.07
C SER A 60 -1.83 -12.13 -11.07
N LEU A 61 -0.67 -11.57 -11.47
CA LEU A 61 0.08 -10.64 -10.64
C LEU A 61 -0.64 -9.29 -10.53
N LEU A 62 -1.21 -8.81 -11.64
CA LEU A 62 -2.00 -7.58 -11.66
C LEU A 62 -3.21 -7.72 -10.73
N ASP A 63 -4.01 -8.77 -10.92
CA ASP A 63 -5.19 -9.03 -10.10
C ASP A 63 -4.82 -9.16 -8.61
N ALA A 64 -3.75 -9.91 -8.31
CA ALA A 64 -3.27 -10.06 -6.93
C ALA A 64 -2.78 -8.73 -6.33
N LYS A 65 -2.20 -7.84 -7.14
CA LYS A 65 -1.76 -6.51 -6.71
C LYS A 65 -2.91 -5.56 -6.45
N GLU A 66 -3.94 -5.57 -7.29
CA GLU A 66 -5.15 -4.80 -7.07
C GLU A 66 -5.87 -5.26 -5.81
N ALA A 67 -6.03 -6.58 -5.64
CA ALA A 67 -6.61 -7.13 -4.43
C ALA A 67 -5.76 -6.83 -3.18
N GLN A 68 -4.42 -6.83 -3.29
CA GLN A 68 -3.53 -6.42 -2.20
C GLN A 68 -3.73 -4.94 -1.83
N LEU A 69 -3.84 -4.07 -2.84
CA LEU A 69 -4.07 -2.64 -2.63
C LEU A 69 -5.39 -2.42 -1.89
N GLU A 70 -6.47 -3.03 -2.37
CA GLU A 70 -7.79 -2.90 -1.75
C GLU A 70 -7.79 -3.37 -0.28
N ARG A 71 -7.25 -4.57 -0.02
CA ARG A 71 -7.08 -5.09 1.36
C ARG A 71 -6.28 -4.13 2.25
N SER A 72 -5.23 -3.52 1.70
CA SER A 72 -4.39 -2.57 2.43
C SER A 72 -5.14 -1.29 2.78
N LEU A 73 -5.97 -0.78 1.87
CA LEU A 73 -6.79 0.40 2.10
C LEU A 73 -7.87 0.14 3.16
N TRP A 74 -8.57 -0.99 3.07
CA TRP A 74 -9.54 -1.40 4.09
C TRP A 74 -8.87 -1.57 5.45
N SER A 75 -7.70 -2.21 5.50
CA SER A 75 -6.92 -2.37 6.73
C SER A 75 -6.51 -1.02 7.33
N ALA A 76 -6.07 -0.07 6.50
CA ALA A 76 -5.74 1.28 6.94
C ALA A 76 -6.98 2.02 7.50
N ALA A 77 -8.13 1.92 6.83
CA ALA A 77 -9.38 2.51 7.31
C ALA A 77 -9.80 1.92 8.68
N LEU A 78 -9.67 0.60 8.85
CA LEU A 78 -9.94 -0.08 10.11
C LEU A 78 -8.98 0.37 11.23
N LEU A 79 -7.67 0.43 10.96
CA LEU A 79 -6.67 0.90 11.92
C LEU A 79 -6.93 2.35 12.36
N LEU A 80 -7.29 3.24 11.41
CA LEU A 80 -7.68 4.61 11.76
C LEU A 80 -8.92 4.64 12.65
N LYS A 81 -9.92 3.79 12.38
CA LYS A 81 -11.10 3.68 13.25
C LYS A 81 -10.74 3.18 14.65
N GLN A 82 -9.88 2.17 14.76
CA GLN A 82 -9.39 1.67 16.04
C GLN A 82 -8.63 2.75 16.82
N LEU A 83 -7.80 3.56 16.14
CA LEU A 83 -7.11 4.68 16.77
C LEU A 83 -8.08 5.71 17.36
N VAL A 84 -9.23 5.96 16.72
CA VAL A 84 -10.27 6.84 17.29
C VAL A 84 -10.74 6.32 18.64
N TYR A 85 -11.04 5.03 18.76
CA TYR A 85 -11.45 4.43 20.03
C TYR A 85 -10.38 4.59 21.12
N VAL A 86 -9.11 4.29 20.81
CA VAL A 86 -8.01 4.45 21.75
C VAL A 86 -7.86 5.91 22.21
N TYR A 87 -8.02 6.88 21.31
CA TYR A 87 -7.98 8.30 21.68
C TYR A 87 -9.18 8.74 22.53
N GLU A 88 -10.36 8.19 22.28
CA GLU A 88 -11.57 8.47 23.05
C GLU A 88 -11.45 7.92 24.48
N ASP A 89 -10.98 6.69 24.62
CA ASP A 89 -10.71 6.06 25.92
C ASP A 89 -9.68 6.87 26.72
N LEU A 90 -8.56 7.23 26.08
CA LEU A 90 -7.55 8.09 26.68
C LEU A 90 -8.14 9.43 27.17
N LEU A 91 -9.03 10.05 26.38
CA LEU A 91 -9.65 11.31 26.74
C LEU A 91 -10.64 11.17 27.92
N ALA A 92 -11.31 10.02 28.02
CA ALA A 92 -12.21 9.70 29.12
C ALA A 92 -11.45 9.47 30.44
N GLU A 93 -10.28 8.81 30.39
CA GLU A 93 -9.43 8.58 31.57
C GLU A 93 -8.75 9.84 32.11
N MET A 94 -8.57 10.87 31.29
CA MET A 94 -7.96 12.14 31.69
C MET A 94 -8.88 12.98 32.60
N LYS A 95 -8.98 12.61 33.89
CA LYS A 95 -9.89 13.21 34.87
C LYS A 95 -9.60 14.67 35.23
N THR A 96 -8.36 15.16 35.16
CA THR A 96 -8.02 16.54 35.61
C THR A 96 -6.83 17.23 34.94
N ALA A 97 -6.06 16.58 34.05
CA ALA A 97 -4.81 17.17 33.54
C ALA A 97 -4.95 17.88 32.17
N GLY A 98 -4.72 19.20 32.17
CA GLY A 98 -4.23 19.99 31.04
C GLY A 98 -5.16 20.17 29.84
N GLY A 99 -6.00 21.23 29.87
CA GLY A 99 -6.91 21.59 28.76
C GLY A 99 -6.23 21.66 27.39
N ARG A 100 -4.95 22.08 27.34
CA ARG A 100 -4.14 22.07 26.10
C ARG A 100 -3.94 20.66 25.53
N ARG A 101 -3.62 19.67 26.37
CA ARG A 101 -3.40 18.28 25.94
C ARG A 101 -4.71 17.63 25.50
N ARG A 102 -5.79 17.85 26.25
CA ARG A 102 -7.15 17.42 25.85
C ARG A 102 -7.55 18.01 24.49
N ALA A 103 -7.30 19.30 24.27
CA ALA A 103 -7.55 19.96 22.98
C ALA A 103 -6.69 19.39 21.85
N GLN A 104 -5.43 19.01 22.12
CA GLN A 104 -4.58 18.34 21.14
C GLN A 104 -5.12 16.96 20.76
N ILE A 105 -5.54 16.15 21.74
CA ILE A 105 -6.13 14.82 21.48
C ILE A 105 -7.43 14.95 20.68
N ARG A 106 -8.32 15.89 21.04
CA ARG A 106 -9.56 16.16 20.29
C ARG A 106 -9.29 16.54 18.83
N ARG A 107 -8.28 17.40 18.59
CA ARG A 107 -7.84 17.72 17.23
C ARG A 107 -7.39 16.48 16.48
N ARG A 108 -6.58 15.63 17.13
CA ARG A 108 -6.11 14.38 16.53
C ARG A 108 -7.24 13.40 16.20
N ILE A 109 -8.23 13.25 17.07
CA ILE A 109 -9.44 12.46 16.80
C ILE A 109 -10.12 12.94 15.52
N ASN A 110 -10.34 14.26 15.39
CA ASN A 110 -10.98 14.84 14.21
C ASN A 110 -10.15 14.62 12.94
N GLU A 111 -8.82 14.72 13.00
CA GLU A 111 -7.93 14.42 11.87
C GLU A 111 -8.03 12.96 11.45
N VAL A 112 -7.95 12.03 12.40
CA VAL A 112 -8.00 10.58 12.12
C VAL A 112 -9.36 10.18 11.55
N ARG A 113 -10.46 10.76 12.05
CA ARG A 113 -11.81 10.56 11.49
C ARG A 113 -11.88 11.04 10.03
N LYS A 114 -11.33 12.23 9.72
CA LYS A 114 -11.26 12.74 8.34
C LYS A 114 -10.44 11.82 7.43
N GLN A 115 -9.30 11.32 7.92
CA GLN A 115 -8.46 10.38 7.17
C GLN A 115 -9.21 9.07 6.89
N CYS A 116 -9.92 8.53 7.88
CA CYS A 116 -10.72 7.32 7.72
C CYS A 116 -11.81 7.51 6.65
N LEU A 117 -12.54 8.63 6.70
CA LEU A 117 -13.56 8.96 5.70
C LEU A 117 -12.96 9.12 4.29
N ALA A 118 -11.81 9.77 4.17
CA ALA A 118 -11.15 9.96 2.88
C ALA A 118 -10.71 8.63 2.24
N ILE A 119 -10.13 7.71 3.04
CA ILE A 119 -9.76 6.37 2.55
C ILE A 119 -11.00 5.59 2.13
N ARG A 120 -12.07 5.63 2.93
CA ARG A 120 -13.33 4.94 2.58
C ARG A 120 -13.96 5.47 1.30
N ALA A 121 -14.03 6.79 1.14
CA ALA A 121 -14.56 7.40 -0.08
C ALA A 121 -13.73 7.01 -1.31
N MET A 122 -12.41 6.89 -1.16
CA MET A 122 -11.53 6.42 -2.23
C MET A 122 -11.83 4.97 -2.63
N ILE A 123 -12.03 4.07 -1.67
CA ILE A 123 -12.40 2.68 -1.94
C ILE A 123 -13.77 2.60 -2.61
N GLU A 124 -14.78 3.26 -2.03
CA GLU A 124 -16.15 3.27 -2.53
C GLU A 124 -16.24 3.82 -3.97
N ALA A 125 -15.42 4.82 -4.31
CA ALA A 125 -15.34 5.36 -5.67
C ALA A 125 -14.69 4.39 -6.68
N SER A 126 -13.75 3.52 -6.24
CA SER A 126 -13.12 2.52 -7.10
C SER A 126 -14.08 1.40 -7.50
N HIS A 127 -15.06 1.06 -6.65
CA HIS A 127 -16.05 0.02 -6.93
C HIS A 127 -17.34 0.54 -7.61
N ALA A 128 -17.52 1.86 -7.72
CA ALA A 128 -18.73 2.45 -8.33
C ALA A 128 -18.76 2.38 -9.88
N VAL A 129 -17.73 1.79 -10.49
CA VAL A 129 -17.54 1.70 -11.95
C VAL A 129 -17.78 0.26 -12.47
N GLU A 130 -18.15 -0.67 -11.59
CA GLU A 130 -18.67 -2.00 -11.94
C GLU A 130 -20.21 -1.99 -11.97
#